data_AF-A0A8H7FJY2-F1
#
_entry.id   AF-A0A8H7FJY2-F1
#
_cell.length_a   1.000
_cell.length_b   1.000
_cell.length_c   1.000
_cell.angle_alpha   90.00
_cell.angle_beta   90.00
_cell.angle_gamma   90.00
#
_symmetry.space_group_name_H-M   'P 1'
#
loop_
_entity.id
_entity.type
_entity.pdbx_description
1 polymer ?
#
loop_
_entity_poly.entity_id
_entity_poly.type
_entity_poly.pdbx_seq_one_letter_code
_entity_poly.pdbx_strand_id
1 'polypeptide(L)'
;MTYKIAICLYQNQPNAFFHVVEKTVFNYAKGGCWSEMDGMMVLEMPESGTSGTLRFMADTGEAFCIAVGIHNHKRWCDIVSNLKNDQTGVLINREYYNNGGRDHQREKQLASFSTKNAQGRNMAIKFTKEEGEHLKANVIIG
;
A
#
# COMPACT_ATOMS: atom_id res chain seq x y z
N MET A 1 15.04 12.36 7.91
CA MET A 1 15.71 11.37 7.05
C MET A 1 14.64 10.80 6.14
N THR A 2 14.84 10.99 4.83
CA THR A 2 13.83 10.66 3.82
C THR A 2 13.82 9.16 3.55
N TYR A 3 12.62 8.57 3.50
CA TYR A 3 12.41 7.18 3.11
C TYR A 3 11.76 7.10 1.74
N LYS A 4 12.11 6.07 0.97
CA LYS A 4 11.48 5.72 -0.30
C LYS A 4 11.03 4.27 -0.27
N ILE A 5 9.80 4.01 -0.71
CA ILE A 5 9.29 2.66 -0.93
C ILE A 5 8.95 2.53 -2.42
N ALA A 6 9.76 1.78 -3.16
CA ALA A 6 9.50 1.45 -4.55
C ALA A 6 8.64 0.18 -4.64
N ILE A 7 7.53 0.27 -5.37
CA ILE A 7 6.58 -0.83 -5.55
C ILE A 7 6.64 -1.36 -6.98
N CYS A 8 6.93 -2.65 -7.11
CA CYS A 8 6.79 -3.42 -8.34
C CYS A 8 5.46 -4.18 -8.33
N LEU A 9 4.62 -3.97 -9.33
CA LEU A 9 3.33 -4.67 -9.46
C LEU A 9 3.46 -5.90 -10.36
N TYR A 10 2.99 -7.04 -9.89
CA TYR A 10 2.91 -8.30 -10.63
C TYR A 10 1.46 -8.77 -10.66
N GLN A 11 0.91 -8.97 -11.86
CA GLN A 11 -0.42 -9.53 -12.07
C GLN A 11 -0.29 -10.88 -12.75
N ASN A 12 -0.58 -11.95 -12.01
CA ASN A 12 -0.23 -13.30 -12.39
C ASN A 12 -1.39 -14.10 -12.97
N GLN A 13 -2.62 -13.60 -12.89
CA GLN A 13 -3.81 -14.26 -13.45
C GLN A 13 -4.43 -13.38 -14.53
N PRO A 14 -4.63 -13.91 -15.75
CA PRO A 14 -5.18 -13.13 -16.87
C PRO A 14 -6.71 -12.95 -16.80
N ASN A 15 -7.37 -13.49 -15.76
CA ASN A 15 -8.83 -13.42 -15.61
C ASN A 15 -9.36 -12.08 -15.09
N ALA A 16 -8.47 -11.16 -14.73
CA ALA A 16 -8.78 -9.78 -14.40
C ALA A 16 -7.53 -8.91 -14.62
N PHE A 17 -7.73 -7.63 -14.93
CA PHE A 17 -6.65 -6.66 -15.03
C PHE A 17 -6.89 -5.47 -14.11
N PHE A 18 -6.04 -5.34 -13.09
CA PHE A 18 -6.07 -4.26 -12.12
C PHE A 18 -5.24 -3.06 -12.58
N HIS A 19 -5.75 -1.86 -12.33
CA HIS A 19 -5.04 -0.62 -12.53
C HIS A 19 -5.21 0.29 -11.31
N VAL A 20 -4.25 1.19 -11.10
CA VAL A 20 -4.31 2.18 -10.02
C VAL A 20 -5.35 3.24 -10.38
N VAL A 21 -6.30 3.46 -9.49
CA VAL A 21 -7.37 4.46 -9.64
C VAL A 21 -7.29 5.59 -8.62
N GLU A 22 -6.43 5.45 -7.61
CA GLU A 22 -6.22 6.47 -6.58
C GLU A 22 -4.86 6.31 -5.92
N LYS A 23 -4.21 7.43 -5.60
CA LYS A 23 -2.93 7.50 -4.89
C LYS A 23 -3.08 8.53 -3.78
N THR A 24 -2.80 8.15 -2.53
CA THR A 24 -2.88 9.10 -1.40
C THR A 24 -1.60 9.09 -0.58
N VAL A 25 -1.36 10.19 0.12
CA VAL A 25 -0.28 10.33 1.11
C VAL A 25 -0.88 10.92 2.37
N PHE A 26 -0.57 10.33 3.51
CA PHE A 26 -1.03 10.85 4.80
C PHE A 26 -0.21 12.08 5.19
N ASN A 27 -0.80 13.02 5.93
CA ASN A 27 -0.21 14.35 6.15
C ASN A 27 0.87 14.40 7.24
N TYR A 28 1.07 13.33 8.01
CA TYR A 28 2.13 13.26 9.02
C TYR A 28 3.51 13.29 8.39
N ALA A 29 4.54 13.56 9.19
CA ALA A 29 5.93 13.49 8.77
C ALA A 29 6.24 14.35 7.52
N LYS A 30 5.57 15.50 7.42
CA LYS A 30 5.60 16.45 6.28
C LYS A 30 5.03 15.89 4.97
N GLY A 31 4.18 14.88 5.05
CA GLY A 31 3.53 14.27 3.91
C GLY A 31 4.49 13.43 3.07
N GLY A 32 4.47 13.66 1.77
CA GLY A 32 5.24 12.89 0.79
C GLY A 32 4.60 12.97 -0.58
N CYS A 33 5.14 12.22 -1.53
CA CYS A 33 4.60 12.17 -2.88
C CYS A 33 4.72 10.77 -3.48
N TRP A 34 3.76 10.44 -4.35
CA TRP A 34 3.87 9.33 -5.27
C TRP A 34 4.48 9.80 -6.58
N SER A 35 5.38 9.01 -7.13
CA SER A 35 5.93 9.18 -8.47
C SER A 35 5.98 7.83 -9.19
N GLU A 36 6.21 7.88 -10.51
CA GLU A 36 6.44 6.69 -11.33
C GLU A 36 7.86 6.74 -11.88
N MET A 37 8.60 5.63 -11.75
CA MET A 37 9.97 5.50 -12.23
C MET A 37 10.18 4.07 -12.71
N ASP A 38 10.55 3.89 -13.98
CA ASP A 38 10.83 2.58 -14.60
C ASP A 38 9.69 1.54 -14.39
N GLY A 39 8.44 2.01 -14.49
CA GLY A 39 7.24 1.16 -14.27
C GLY A 39 6.96 0.81 -12.80
N MET A 40 7.72 1.36 -11.85
CA MET A 40 7.48 1.24 -10.42
C MET A 40 6.72 2.44 -9.88
N MET A 41 5.87 2.18 -8.89
CA MET A 41 5.22 3.22 -8.09
C MET A 41 6.10 3.53 -6.88
N VAL A 42 6.58 4.77 -6.76
CA VAL A 42 7.52 5.16 -5.69
C VAL A 42 6.87 6.15 -4.74
N LEU A 43 6.76 5.77 -3.47
CA LEU A 43 6.36 6.66 -2.39
C LEU A 43 7.60 7.24 -1.72
N GLU A 44 7.77 8.57 -1.77
CA GLU A 44 8.79 9.29 -1.03
C GLU A 44 8.16 9.99 0.19
N MET A 45 8.77 9.80 1.36
CA MET A 45 8.33 10.35 2.64
C MET A 45 9.51 11.05 3.33
N PRO A 46 9.43 12.35 3.66
CA PRO A 46 10.55 13.09 4.23
C PRO A 46 11.03 12.57 5.60
N GLU A 47 10.12 11.98 6.37
CA GLU A 47 10.35 11.50 7.74
C GLU A 47 9.56 10.22 8.03
N SER A 48 9.98 9.48 9.07
CA SER A 48 9.24 8.33 9.61
C SER A 48 7.93 8.80 10.25
N GLY A 49 6.86 8.00 10.15
CA GLY A 49 5.57 8.26 10.81
C GLY A 49 4.41 8.54 9.86
N THR A 50 4.61 8.41 8.56
CA THR A 50 3.57 8.60 7.53
C THR A 50 3.48 7.40 6.57
N SER A 51 2.54 7.47 5.64
CA SER A 51 2.22 6.41 4.70
C SER A 51 1.58 6.95 3.43
N GLY A 52 1.44 6.06 2.45
CA GLY A 52 0.60 6.28 1.29
C GLY A 52 -0.20 5.04 0.97
N THR A 53 -1.30 5.25 0.25
CA THR A 53 -2.12 4.17 -0.28
C THR A 53 -2.20 4.21 -1.79
N LEU A 54 -2.27 3.02 -2.40
CA LEU A 54 -2.67 2.85 -3.80
C LEU A 54 -3.97 2.06 -3.81
N ARG A 55 -5.03 2.61 -4.42
CA ARG A 55 -6.28 1.90 -4.65
C ARG A 55 -6.28 1.33 -6.06
N PHE A 56 -6.60 0.05 -6.16
CA PHE A 56 -6.68 -0.69 -7.41
C PHE A 56 -8.13 -1.03 -7.72
N MET A 57 -8.47 -1.00 -9.01
CA MET A 57 -9.74 -1.47 -9.55
C MET A 57 -9.45 -2.41 -10.72
N ALA A 58 -10.12 -3.55 -10.75
CA ALA A 58 -10.14 -4.44 -11.90
C ALA A 58 -11.20 -4.04 -12.92
N ASP A 59 -11.01 -4.47 -14.16
CA ASP A 59 -12.04 -4.52 -15.19
C ASP A 59 -13.28 -5.35 -14.79
N THR A 60 -13.13 -6.30 -13.87
CA THR A 60 -14.23 -7.09 -13.28
C THR A 60 -15.02 -6.33 -12.19
N GLY A 61 -14.56 -5.15 -11.77
CA GLY A 61 -15.13 -4.38 -10.67
C GLY A 61 -14.60 -4.78 -9.28
N GLU A 62 -13.69 -5.75 -9.18
CA GLU A 62 -12.97 -6.04 -7.94
C GLU A 62 -12.11 -4.84 -7.53
N ALA A 63 -12.17 -4.44 -6.25
CA ALA A 63 -11.40 -3.33 -5.72
C ALA A 63 -10.68 -3.69 -4.42
N PHE A 64 -9.47 -3.17 -4.27
CA PHE A 64 -8.70 -3.25 -3.04
C PHE A 64 -7.77 -2.06 -2.90
N CYS A 65 -7.21 -1.90 -1.69
CA CYS A 65 -6.23 -0.88 -1.41
C CYS A 65 -5.02 -1.51 -0.73
N ILE A 66 -3.82 -1.08 -1.13
CA ILE A 66 -2.61 -1.35 -0.36
C ILE A 66 -2.24 -0.10 0.42
N ALA A 67 -1.72 -0.31 1.62
CA ALA A 67 -1.07 0.72 2.42
C ALA A 67 0.39 0.34 2.63
N VAL A 68 1.29 1.30 2.46
CA VAL A 68 2.71 1.17 2.82
C VAL A 68 3.18 2.43 3.52
N GLY A 69 4.08 2.29 4.46
CA GLY A 69 4.65 3.44 5.15
C GLY A 69 5.81 3.08 6.06
N ILE A 70 6.25 4.07 6.83
CA ILE A 70 7.29 3.92 7.85
C ILE A 70 6.70 4.27 9.20
N HIS A 71 6.84 3.38 10.17
CA HIS A 71 6.47 3.60 11.56
C HIS A 71 7.67 3.28 12.44
N ASN A 72 8.05 4.20 13.33
CA ASN A 72 9.23 4.07 14.22
C ASN A 72 10.46 3.51 13.49
N HIS A 73 10.80 4.14 12.34
CA HIS A 73 11.96 3.82 11.51
C HIS A 73 11.94 2.44 10.83
N LYS A 74 10.82 1.71 10.85
CA LYS A 74 10.64 0.44 10.14
C LYS A 74 9.47 0.51 9.17
N ARG A 75 9.59 -0.23 8.07
CA ARG A 75 8.51 -0.48 7.12
C ARG A 75 7.29 -1.12 7.77
N TRP A 76 6.13 -0.83 7.21
CA TRP A 76 4.90 -1.56 7.44
C TRP A 76 4.09 -1.63 6.14
N CYS A 77 3.24 -2.64 6.02
CA CYS A 77 2.29 -2.77 4.93
C CYS A 77 0.99 -3.41 5.39
N ASP A 78 -0.08 -3.19 4.62
CA ASP A 78 -1.38 -3.81 4.80
C ASP A 78 -2.15 -3.87 3.48
N ILE A 79 -3.15 -4.75 3.39
CA ILE A 79 -4.07 -4.86 2.24
C ILE A 79 -5.49 -4.85 2.77
N VAL A 80 -6.30 -3.91 2.26
CA VAL A 80 -7.75 -3.87 2.49
C VAL A 80 -8.45 -4.35 1.22
N SER A 81 -8.97 -5.57 1.26
CA SER A 81 -9.73 -6.18 0.17
C SER A 81 -11.23 -5.90 0.31
N ASN A 82 -12.00 -6.26 -0.73
CA ASN A 82 -13.47 -6.17 -0.75
C ASN A 82 -14.01 -4.75 -0.52
N LEU A 83 -13.34 -3.75 -1.09
CA LEU A 83 -13.76 -2.37 -0.93
C LEU A 83 -15.04 -2.10 -1.73
N LYS A 84 -15.98 -1.42 -1.08
CA LYS A 84 -17.11 -0.78 -1.76
C LYS A 84 -16.66 0.49 -2.48
N ASN A 85 -17.46 0.97 -3.43
CA ASN A 85 -17.13 2.15 -4.23
C ASN A 85 -16.94 3.43 -3.42
N ASP A 86 -17.59 3.55 -2.28
CA ASP A 86 -17.49 4.70 -1.36
C ASP A 86 -16.27 4.60 -0.42
N GLN A 87 -15.59 3.45 -0.34
CA GLN A 87 -14.41 3.24 0.48
C GLN A 87 -13.13 3.59 -0.28
N THR A 88 -12.93 4.89 -0.49
CA THR A 88 -11.78 5.44 -1.24
C THR A 88 -10.46 5.31 -0.48
N GLY A 89 -9.35 5.46 -1.20
CA GLY A 89 -8.01 5.45 -0.62
C GLY A 89 -7.81 6.53 0.44
N VAL A 90 -8.47 7.69 0.32
CA VAL A 90 -8.44 8.77 1.32
C VAL A 90 -9.05 8.32 2.65
N LEU A 91 -10.18 7.62 2.63
CA LEU A 91 -10.81 7.10 3.85
C LEU A 91 -9.94 6.01 4.47
N ILE A 92 -9.50 5.04 3.65
CA ILE A 92 -8.68 3.92 4.11
C ILE A 92 -7.34 4.38 4.72
N ASN A 93 -6.65 5.35 4.12
CA ASN A 93 -5.36 5.81 4.63
C ASN A 93 -5.49 6.45 6.03
N ARG A 94 -6.60 7.16 6.28
CA ARG A 94 -6.88 7.77 7.59
C ARG A 94 -7.09 6.73 8.69
N GLU A 95 -7.61 5.55 8.37
CA GLU A 95 -7.91 4.50 9.38
C GLU A 95 -6.66 3.96 10.11
N TYR A 96 -5.47 4.12 9.52
CA TYR A 96 -4.20 3.71 10.14
C TYR A 96 -3.68 4.67 11.22
N TYR A 97 -4.36 5.80 11.42
CA TYR A 97 -3.97 6.85 12.35
C TYR A 97 -5.13 7.27 13.24
N ASN A 98 -4.82 7.95 14.35
CA ASN A 98 -5.80 8.61 15.22
C ASN A 98 -6.95 7.67 15.68
N ASN A 99 -6.61 6.44 16.06
CA ASN A 99 -7.56 5.40 16.48
C ASN A 99 -8.63 5.08 15.42
N GLY A 100 -8.25 5.15 14.14
CA GLY A 100 -9.14 4.85 13.01
C GLY A 100 -9.46 3.37 12.82
N GLY A 101 -8.95 2.48 13.68
CA GLY A 101 -9.28 1.06 13.71
C GLY A 101 -8.29 0.16 12.96
N ARG A 102 -7.33 0.73 12.23
CA ARG A 102 -6.23 -0.02 11.56
C ARG A 102 -4.84 0.36 12.06
N ASP A 103 -4.75 1.24 13.05
CA ASP A 103 -3.51 1.62 13.71
C ASP A 103 -2.69 0.40 14.19
N HIS A 104 -3.38 -0.61 14.73
CA HIS A 104 -2.77 -1.87 15.13
C HIS A 104 -2.07 -2.63 13.98
N GLN A 105 -2.52 -2.49 12.71
CA GLN A 105 -1.84 -3.11 11.56
C GLN A 105 -0.54 -2.38 11.24
N ARG A 106 -0.54 -1.05 11.25
CA ARG A 106 0.65 -0.22 11.08
C ARG A 106 1.71 -0.53 12.15
N GLU A 107 1.26 -0.72 13.39
CA GLU A 107 2.14 -0.95 14.55
C GLU A 107 2.86 -2.30 14.53
N LYS A 108 2.36 -3.27 13.76
CA LYS A 108 3.04 -4.57 13.57
C LYS A 108 4.34 -4.47 12.74
N GLN A 109 4.56 -3.38 12.01
CA GLN A 109 5.77 -3.16 11.20
C GLN A 109 6.10 -4.34 10.25
N LEU A 110 5.08 -4.92 9.63
CA LEU A 110 5.21 -6.12 8.80
C LEU A 110 6.00 -5.84 7.51
N ALA A 111 6.93 -6.75 7.20
CA ALA A 111 7.64 -6.80 5.92
C ALA A 111 6.86 -7.53 4.81
N SER A 112 5.82 -8.26 5.19
CA SER A 112 4.95 -8.95 4.25
C SER A 112 3.56 -9.11 4.82
N PHE A 113 2.58 -9.10 3.93
CA PHE A 113 1.19 -9.38 4.26
C PHE A 113 0.51 -10.02 3.05
N SER A 114 -0.39 -10.98 3.29
CA SER A 114 -1.19 -11.59 2.24
C SER A 114 -2.60 -11.83 2.72
N THR A 115 -3.56 -11.67 1.81
CA THR A 115 -4.98 -11.92 2.08
C THR A 115 -5.70 -12.38 0.83
N LYS A 116 -6.91 -12.89 0.99
CA LYS A 116 -7.82 -13.19 -0.11
C LYS A 116 -9.01 -12.24 -0.11
N ASN A 117 -9.54 -11.91 -1.28
CA ASN A 117 -10.85 -11.27 -1.38
C ASN A 117 -11.97 -12.32 -1.30
N ALA A 118 -13.23 -11.87 -1.33
CA ALA A 118 -14.41 -12.73 -1.25
C ALA A 118 -14.53 -13.67 -2.46
N GLN A 119 -13.96 -13.30 -3.61
CA GLN A 119 -13.87 -14.12 -4.81
C GLN A 119 -12.71 -15.15 -4.76
N GLY A 120 -11.94 -15.16 -3.67
CA GLY A 120 -10.82 -16.09 -3.46
C GLY A 120 -9.50 -15.68 -4.10
N ARG A 121 -9.42 -14.50 -4.74
CA ARG A 121 -8.19 -13.96 -5.34
C ARG A 121 -7.17 -13.65 -4.27
N ASN A 122 -5.93 -14.10 -4.47
CA ASN A 122 -4.85 -13.84 -3.55
C ASN A 122 -4.17 -12.50 -3.86
N MET A 123 -3.91 -11.70 -2.82
CA MET A 123 -3.12 -10.47 -2.92
C MET A 123 -2.02 -10.52 -1.86
N ALA A 124 -0.81 -10.13 -2.24
CA ALA A 124 0.32 -10.09 -1.32
C ALA A 124 1.18 -8.85 -1.53
N ILE A 125 1.73 -8.34 -0.43
CA ILE A 125 2.83 -7.37 -0.42
C ILE A 125 4.02 -8.05 0.23
N LYS A 126 5.20 -7.95 -0.39
CA LYS A 126 6.45 -8.47 0.18
C LYS A 126 7.59 -7.49 -0.07
N PHE A 127 8.16 -6.94 1.01
CA PHE A 127 9.39 -6.19 0.91
C PHE A 127 10.53 -7.12 0.48
N THR A 128 11.20 -6.77 -0.61
CA THR A 128 12.41 -7.43 -1.13
C THR A 128 13.68 -6.73 -0.64
N LYS A 129 13.57 -5.45 -0.29
CA LYS A 129 14.55 -4.70 0.49
C LYS A 129 13.81 -3.98 1.61
N GLU A 130 14.06 -4.41 2.84
CA GLU A 130 13.22 -4.07 3.99
C GLU A 130 13.89 -3.19 5.06
N GLU A 131 15.19 -2.94 4.93
CA GLU A 131 15.98 -2.09 5.83
C GLU A 131 16.57 -0.87 5.11
N GLY A 132 16.92 0.14 5.90
CA GLY A 132 17.44 1.42 5.43
C GLY A 132 16.35 2.34 4.86
N GLU A 133 16.80 3.32 4.09
CA GLU A 133 15.99 4.44 3.62
C GLU A 133 15.38 4.19 2.25
N HIS A 134 15.98 3.29 1.47
CA HIS A 134 15.55 2.95 0.11
C HIS A 134 15.02 1.53 0.08
N LEU A 135 13.74 1.38 0.37
CA LEU A 135 13.05 0.11 0.44
C LEU A 135 12.41 -0.27 -0.89
N LYS A 136 12.19 -1.57 -1.07
CA LYS A 136 11.52 -2.11 -2.26
C LYS A 136 10.54 -3.19 -1.86
N ALA A 137 9.35 -3.17 -2.46
CA ALA A 137 8.32 -4.16 -2.25
C ALA A 137 7.70 -4.64 -3.57
N ASN A 138 7.31 -5.90 -3.59
CA ASN A 138 6.51 -6.47 -4.66
C ASN A 138 5.06 -6.55 -4.19
N VAL A 139 4.14 -6.06 -5.02
CA VAL A 139 2.71 -6.32 -4.90
C VAL A 139 2.37 -7.39 -5.92
N ILE A 140 1.82 -8.50 -5.44
CA ILE A 140 1.50 -9.68 -6.25
C ILE A 140 -0.01 -9.87 -6.20
N ILE A 141 -0.65 -9.76 -7.35
CA ILE A 141 -2.07 -10.03 -7.56
C ILE A 141 -2.16 -11.35 -8.32
N GLY A 142 -2.74 -12.36 -7.67
CA GLY A 142 -3.02 -13.65 -8.30
C GLY A 142 -4.47 -13.78 -8.69
#